data_AF-A0A7V8FLN7-F1
#
_entry.id   AF-A0A7V8FLN7-F1
#
_cell.length_a   1.000
_cell.length_b   1.000
_cell.length_c   1.000
_cell.angle_alpha   90.00
_cell.angle_beta   90.00
_cell.angle_gamma   90.00
#
_symmetry.space_group_name_H-M   'P 1'
#
loop_
_entity.id
_entity.type
_entity.pdbx_description
1 polymer ?
#
loop_
_entity_poly.entity_id
_entity_poly.type
_entity_poly.pdbx_seq_one_letter_code
_entity_poly.pdbx_strand_id
1 'polypeptide(L)'
;MGETMACLYNGCMSAKTHAPTVHAPPTRTRRSAPAARPPREAARPPQVLKHLRIVSLALNLPGPAALMRLHAMGARCTKIEPPAGDPMARYSPQAYADLHEGVKVQTLDLKTEPGCTALDKLLATTDVLLTSFRPSALQRLGLDASALAQRLPALCSVRIVGDAGERAELPGHDLTYLAEQGLITGTDLPATLYADMAGSQQAVEAVLQCALHRAATPAQAPAHGLHLTVGLAQAAAYLALPRRWALTAPRAVIGGAHAGYQVYACRDGRVAIAALEPHFGACLCKAVGLPVEAGEITRALTQPAARQHIANFMAGLSRTEVEKLARLYDLPLHVLGD
;
A
#
# COMPACT_ATOMS: atom_id res chain seq x y z
N MET A 1 52.47 35.53 55.70
CA MET A 1 52.29 36.85 55.06
C MET A 1 50.86 36.82 54.51
N GLY A 2 49.84 37.30 55.19
CA GLY A 2 49.70 38.53 56.01
C GLY A 2 48.65 39.38 55.28
N GLU A 3 47.44 39.56 55.81
CA GLU A 3 47.06 40.65 56.74
C GLU A 3 47.24 42.05 56.10
N THR A 4 46.33 43.04 56.10
CA THR A 4 44.90 43.19 56.49
C THR A 4 44.37 44.47 55.76
N MET A 5 43.18 45.10 55.95
CA MET A 5 42.11 44.99 56.96
C MET A 5 40.72 45.30 56.37
N ALA A 6 39.69 44.82 57.07
CA ALA A 6 38.27 45.11 56.97
C ALA A 6 37.87 46.58 57.17
N CYS A 7 36.63 46.91 56.75
CA CYS A 7 35.78 47.85 57.47
C CYS A 7 34.34 47.31 57.53
N LEU A 8 33.81 47.19 58.73
CA LEU A 8 32.45 46.72 59.05
C LEU A 8 31.57 47.94 59.37
N TYR A 9 30.27 47.85 59.12
CA TYR A 9 29.31 48.34 60.13
C TYR A 9 27.99 47.56 60.11
N ASN A 10 27.45 47.33 61.29
CA ASN A 10 26.31 46.42 61.54
C ASN A 10 24.95 47.07 61.28
N GLY A 11 23.97 46.23 60.92
CA GLY A 11 22.55 46.62 60.82
C GLY A 11 21.63 45.41 60.96
N CYS A 12 21.55 44.83 62.16
CA CYS A 12 20.66 43.69 62.43
C CYS A 12 19.23 44.17 62.68
N MET A 13 18.26 43.75 61.85
CA MET A 13 16.85 43.69 62.26
C MET A 13 16.12 42.46 61.72
N SER A 14 15.28 41.94 62.60
CA SER A 14 14.53 40.69 62.54
C SER A 14 13.58 40.54 61.35
N ALA A 15 13.53 39.31 60.84
CA ALA A 15 12.39 38.58 60.29
C ALA A 15 11.25 39.34 59.58
N LYS A 16 11.01 38.94 58.33
CA LYS A 16 9.73 38.35 57.90
C LYS A 16 9.91 37.53 56.63
N THR A 17 9.71 36.22 56.73
CA THR A 17 9.53 35.34 55.57
C THR A 17 8.26 35.77 54.82
N HIS A 18 8.40 36.18 53.56
CA HIS A 18 7.28 36.29 52.64
C HIS A 18 7.43 35.21 51.59
N ALA A 19 6.55 34.20 51.66
CA ALA A 19 6.42 33.23 50.60
C ALA A 19 5.88 33.96 49.34
N PRO A 20 6.45 33.71 48.14
CA PRO A 20 5.93 34.30 46.92
C PRO A 20 4.50 33.81 46.69
N THR A 21 3.55 34.74 46.63
CA THR A 21 2.14 34.42 46.44
C THR A 21 1.92 33.96 45.01
N VAL A 22 1.77 32.63 44.82
CA VAL A 22 1.50 32.06 43.51
C VAL A 22 0.08 32.44 43.09
N HIS A 23 -0.05 33.44 42.21
CA HIS A 23 -1.31 33.70 41.53
C HIS A 23 -1.66 32.50 40.64
N ALA A 24 -2.78 31.84 40.96
CA ALA A 24 -3.32 30.79 40.11
C ALA A 24 -3.67 31.39 38.74
N PRO A 25 -3.28 30.75 37.62
CA PRO A 25 -3.67 31.22 36.29
C PRO A 25 -5.19 31.09 36.13
N PRO A 26 -5.83 31.97 35.33
CA PRO A 26 -7.27 31.91 35.12
C PRO A 26 -7.68 30.55 34.53
N THR A 27 -8.76 29.99 35.08
CA THR A 27 -9.35 28.72 34.63
C THR A 27 -9.88 28.84 33.20
N ARG A 28 -8.99 28.61 32.24
CA ARG A 28 -9.30 28.57 30.82
C ARG A 28 -10.32 27.46 30.58
N THR A 29 -11.58 27.84 30.37
CA THR A 29 -12.68 26.91 30.14
C THR A 29 -12.30 25.94 29.02
N ARG A 30 -12.48 24.65 29.31
CA ARG A 30 -12.07 23.53 28.46
C ARG A 30 -12.93 23.53 27.21
N ARG A 31 -12.59 24.36 26.21
CA ARG A 31 -13.15 24.24 24.86
C ARG A 31 -12.96 22.79 24.44
N SER A 32 -14.07 22.14 24.13
CA SER A 32 -14.07 20.80 23.57
C SER A 32 -13.09 20.74 22.40
N ALA A 33 -12.33 19.66 22.29
CA ALA A 33 -11.61 19.37 21.06
C ALA A 33 -12.64 19.41 19.91
N PRO A 34 -12.30 20.00 18.74
CA PRO A 34 -13.21 19.97 17.61
C PRO A 34 -13.54 18.51 17.34
N ALA A 35 -14.84 18.18 17.28
CA ALA A 35 -15.29 16.83 16.97
C ALA A 35 -14.59 16.36 15.70
N ALA A 36 -14.14 15.10 15.69
CA ALA A 36 -13.47 14.52 14.54
C ALA A 36 -14.30 14.81 13.29
N ARG A 37 -13.73 15.56 12.34
CA ARG A 37 -14.45 15.99 11.14
C ARG A 37 -15.00 14.71 10.50
N PRO A 38 -16.31 14.62 10.21
CA PRO A 38 -16.88 13.41 9.64
C PRO A 38 -16.04 13.02 8.41
N PRO A 39 -15.81 11.71 8.18
CA PRO A 39 -15.03 11.25 7.05
C PRO A 39 -15.61 11.94 5.81
N ARG A 40 -14.78 12.76 5.16
CA ARG A 40 -15.21 13.58 4.03
C ARG A 40 -15.70 12.59 3.00
N GLU A 41 -17.01 12.58 2.73
CA GLU A 41 -17.66 11.63 1.83
C GLU A 41 -16.80 11.54 0.56
N ALA A 42 -16.18 10.38 0.37
CA ALA A 42 -15.13 10.25 -0.62
C ALA A 42 -15.76 10.49 -1.98
N ALA A 43 -15.41 11.62 -2.61
CA ALA A 43 -16.07 12.08 -3.81
C ALA A 43 -16.15 10.94 -4.82
N ARG A 44 -17.38 10.49 -5.13
CA ARG A 44 -17.62 9.26 -5.86
C ARG A 44 -16.75 9.25 -7.13
N PRO A 45 -15.91 8.23 -7.34
CA PRO A 45 -14.92 8.26 -8.41
C PRO A 45 -15.59 8.53 -9.77
N PRO A 46 -14.96 9.35 -10.62
CA PRO A 46 -15.59 9.77 -11.87
C PRO A 46 -15.83 8.54 -12.75
N GLN A 47 -17.05 8.44 -13.28
CA GLN A 47 -17.56 7.27 -14.02
C GLN A 47 -17.03 7.25 -15.47
N VAL A 48 -15.70 7.36 -15.63
CA VAL A 48 -15.02 7.51 -16.92
C VAL A 48 -15.14 6.26 -17.79
N LEU A 49 -15.28 5.07 -17.18
CA LEU A 49 -15.39 3.79 -17.89
C LEU A 49 -16.83 3.37 -18.21
N LYS A 50 -17.84 4.24 -18.01
CA LYS A 50 -19.27 3.95 -18.25
C LYS A 50 -19.65 3.41 -19.63
N HIS A 51 -18.75 3.51 -20.60
CA HIS A 51 -18.94 2.99 -21.95
C HIS A 51 -18.42 1.55 -22.12
N LEU A 52 -17.45 1.11 -21.31
CA LEU A 52 -16.85 -0.23 -21.39
C LEU A 52 -17.74 -1.33 -20.80
N ARG A 53 -17.75 -2.48 -21.47
CA ARG A 53 -18.23 -3.77 -20.97
C ARG A 53 -17.04 -4.70 -20.81
N ILE A 54 -16.90 -5.25 -19.60
CA ILE A 54 -15.78 -6.11 -19.23
C ILE A 54 -16.34 -7.47 -18.82
N VAL A 55 -15.83 -8.53 -19.44
CA VAL A 55 -16.11 -9.91 -19.05
C VAL A 55 -14.88 -10.49 -18.40
N SER A 56 -15.00 -10.97 -17.17
CA SER A 56 -13.92 -11.66 -16.47
C SER A 56 -14.18 -13.15 -16.38
N LEU A 57 -13.22 -13.96 -16.81
CA LEU A 57 -13.12 -15.40 -16.48
C LEU A 57 -12.18 -15.64 -15.29
N ALA A 58 -11.63 -14.59 -14.70
CA ALA A 58 -10.63 -14.71 -13.64
C ALA A 58 -11.28 -15.09 -12.31
N LEU A 59 -10.74 -16.13 -11.67
CA LEU A 59 -11.09 -16.61 -10.34
C LEU A 59 -10.00 -16.24 -9.32
N ASN A 60 -10.39 -16.15 -8.04
CA ASN A 60 -9.55 -15.71 -6.91
C ASN A 60 -8.90 -14.33 -7.15
N LEU A 61 -8.01 -13.90 -6.26
CA LEU A 61 -7.12 -12.79 -6.60
C LEU A 61 -6.16 -13.20 -7.74
N PRO A 62 -5.72 -12.24 -8.58
CA PRO A 62 -5.98 -10.80 -8.49
C PRO A 62 -7.09 -10.26 -9.41
N GLY A 63 -7.74 -11.11 -10.23
CA GLY A 63 -8.66 -10.67 -11.28
C GLY A 63 -9.88 -9.88 -10.77
N PRO A 64 -10.74 -10.48 -9.94
CA PRO A 64 -11.73 -9.81 -9.10
C PRO A 64 -11.30 -8.46 -8.50
N ALA A 65 -10.08 -8.29 -7.96
CA ALA A 65 -9.64 -6.99 -7.42
C ALA A 65 -9.44 -5.92 -8.49
N ALA A 66 -8.96 -6.31 -9.69
CA ALA A 66 -8.94 -5.42 -10.84
C ALA A 66 -10.38 -5.08 -11.30
N LEU A 67 -11.26 -6.08 -11.35
CA LEU A 67 -12.65 -5.94 -11.78
C LEU A 67 -13.46 -5.01 -10.86
N MET A 68 -13.28 -5.13 -9.54
CA MET A 68 -13.83 -4.24 -8.51
C MET A 68 -13.42 -2.77 -8.75
N ARG A 69 -12.14 -2.52 -9.02
CA ARG A 69 -11.63 -1.16 -9.31
C ARG A 69 -12.15 -0.61 -10.62
N LEU A 70 -12.23 -1.43 -11.66
CA LEU A 70 -12.79 -1.03 -12.96
C LEU A 70 -14.29 -0.75 -12.86
N HIS A 71 -15.02 -1.51 -12.04
CA HIS A 71 -16.43 -1.24 -11.73
C HIS A 71 -16.59 0.09 -10.98
N ALA A 72 -15.75 0.38 -9.99
CA ALA A 72 -15.75 1.66 -9.28
C ALA A 72 -15.51 2.87 -10.22
N MET A 73 -14.68 2.71 -11.25
CA MET A 73 -14.48 3.70 -12.34
C MET A 73 -15.63 3.75 -13.35
N GLY A 74 -16.69 2.95 -13.16
CA GLY A 74 -17.94 2.96 -13.91
C GLY A 74 -18.11 1.87 -14.97
N ALA A 75 -17.17 0.92 -15.10
CA ALA A 75 -17.29 -0.13 -16.11
C ALA A 75 -18.46 -1.09 -15.82
N ARG A 76 -19.11 -1.58 -16.88
CA ARG A 76 -20.10 -2.68 -16.79
C ARG A 76 -19.36 -4.01 -16.69
N CYS A 77 -19.11 -4.46 -15.47
CA CYS A 77 -18.38 -5.68 -15.18
C CYS A 77 -19.31 -6.89 -15.06
N THR A 78 -19.04 -7.95 -15.82
CA THR A 78 -19.63 -9.28 -15.65
C THR A 78 -18.52 -10.29 -15.37
N LYS A 79 -18.66 -11.13 -14.35
CA LYS A 79 -17.79 -12.25 -14.05
C LYS A 79 -18.47 -13.56 -14.41
N ILE A 80 -17.74 -14.45 -15.07
CA ILE A 80 -18.18 -15.81 -15.37
C ILE A 80 -17.45 -16.78 -14.45
N GLU A 81 -18.22 -17.63 -13.77
CA GLU A 81 -17.71 -18.67 -12.89
C GLU A 81 -18.06 -20.06 -13.44
N PRO A 82 -17.20 -21.08 -13.19
CA PRO A 82 -17.56 -22.47 -13.47
C PRO A 82 -18.69 -22.94 -12.53
N PRO A 83 -19.34 -24.09 -12.80
CA PRO A 83 -20.36 -24.67 -11.91
C PRO A 83 -19.91 -24.91 -10.46
N ALA A 84 -18.61 -24.98 -10.20
CA ALA A 84 -18.05 -25.10 -8.84
C ALA A 84 -18.00 -23.76 -8.07
N GLY A 85 -18.22 -22.62 -8.74
CA GLY A 85 -18.01 -21.27 -8.24
C GLY A 85 -16.53 -20.87 -8.15
N ASP A 86 -16.27 -19.61 -7.77
CA ASP A 86 -14.95 -19.16 -7.34
C ASP A 86 -14.59 -19.75 -5.96
N PRO A 87 -13.41 -20.39 -5.80
CA PRO A 87 -12.94 -20.88 -4.51
C PRO A 87 -12.92 -19.83 -3.39
N MET A 88 -12.70 -18.55 -3.72
CA MET A 88 -12.73 -17.44 -2.76
C MET A 88 -14.04 -17.35 -1.98
N ALA A 89 -15.18 -17.68 -2.61
CA ALA A 89 -16.49 -17.71 -1.95
C ALA A 89 -16.58 -18.71 -0.78
N ARG A 90 -15.68 -19.71 -0.75
CA ARG A 90 -15.57 -20.71 0.32
C ARG A 90 -14.46 -20.37 1.30
N TYR A 91 -13.34 -19.83 0.82
CA TYR A 91 -12.19 -19.48 1.65
C TYR A 91 -12.40 -18.21 2.49
N SER A 92 -13.05 -17.20 1.93
CA SER A 92 -13.39 -15.95 2.60
C SER A 92 -14.65 -15.34 2.01
N PRO A 93 -15.85 -15.71 2.53
CA PRO A 93 -17.13 -15.20 2.04
C PRO A 93 -17.24 -13.67 2.07
N GLN A 94 -16.64 -13.01 3.07
CA GLN A 94 -16.63 -11.54 3.15
C GLN A 94 -15.78 -10.93 2.03
N ALA A 95 -14.54 -11.40 1.85
CA ALA A 95 -13.69 -10.89 0.76
C ALA A 95 -14.30 -11.16 -0.62
N TYR A 96 -14.99 -12.30 -0.79
CA TYR A 96 -15.76 -12.56 -2.00
C TYR A 96 -16.91 -11.55 -2.17
N ALA A 97 -17.65 -11.20 -1.12
CA ALA A 97 -18.71 -10.19 -1.21
C ALA A 97 -18.13 -8.81 -1.61
N ASP A 98 -17.08 -8.36 -0.93
CA ASP A 98 -16.44 -7.06 -1.18
C ASP A 98 -15.91 -6.96 -2.63
N LEU A 99 -15.26 -8.01 -3.13
CA LEU A 99 -14.70 -8.06 -4.49
C LEU A 99 -15.75 -8.06 -5.61
N HIS A 100 -17.01 -8.37 -5.31
CA HIS A 100 -18.08 -8.47 -6.29
C HIS A 100 -19.24 -7.50 -6.05
N GLU A 101 -19.10 -6.53 -5.14
CA GLU A 101 -20.09 -5.47 -4.95
C GLU A 101 -20.34 -4.72 -6.28
N GLY A 102 -21.59 -4.73 -6.74
CA GLY A 102 -22.01 -4.14 -8.01
C GLY A 102 -21.57 -4.89 -9.29
N VAL A 103 -20.76 -5.95 -9.17
CA VAL A 103 -20.35 -6.81 -10.29
C VAL A 103 -21.42 -7.88 -10.56
N LYS A 104 -21.82 -8.04 -11.82
CA LYS A 104 -22.73 -9.12 -12.22
C LYS A 104 -21.97 -10.45 -12.26
N VAL A 105 -22.34 -11.43 -11.45
CA VAL A 105 -21.78 -12.80 -11.52
C VAL A 105 -22.74 -13.72 -12.29
N GLN A 106 -22.22 -14.58 -13.16
CA GLN A 106 -22.99 -15.60 -13.89
C GLN A 106 -22.21 -16.92 -13.93
N THR A 107 -22.91 -18.05 -13.86
CA THR A 107 -22.29 -19.38 -13.95
C THR A 107 -22.41 -19.93 -15.38
N LEU A 108 -21.30 -20.37 -15.98
CA LEU A 108 -21.27 -21.05 -17.28
C LEU A 108 -20.30 -22.25 -17.23
N ASP A 109 -20.73 -23.42 -17.71
CA ASP A 109 -19.80 -24.56 -17.89
C ASP A 109 -19.11 -24.49 -19.25
N LEU A 110 -17.92 -23.89 -19.27
CA LEU A 110 -17.06 -23.77 -20.45
C LEU A 110 -16.44 -25.10 -20.92
N LYS A 111 -16.83 -26.24 -20.34
CA LYS A 111 -16.56 -27.59 -20.89
C LYS A 111 -17.69 -28.09 -21.80
N THR A 112 -18.79 -27.36 -21.89
CA THR A 112 -19.99 -27.74 -22.64
C THR A 112 -20.23 -26.80 -23.81
N GLU A 113 -20.72 -27.33 -24.93
CA GLU A 113 -21.08 -26.53 -26.11
C GLU A 113 -22.09 -25.39 -25.78
N PRO A 114 -23.15 -25.59 -24.98
CA PRO A 114 -24.03 -24.50 -24.56
C PRO A 114 -23.32 -23.41 -23.74
N GLY A 115 -22.38 -23.79 -22.86
CA GLY A 115 -21.61 -22.84 -22.05
C GLY A 115 -20.65 -22.00 -22.89
N CYS A 116 -19.94 -22.63 -23.83
CA CYS A 116 -19.10 -21.92 -24.81
C CYS A 116 -19.94 -20.99 -25.70
N THR A 117 -21.08 -21.47 -26.21
CA THR A 117 -22.03 -20.68 -27.01
C THR A 117 -22.58 -19.47 -26.25
N ALA A 118 -22.85 -19.62 -24.95
CA ALA A 118 -23.29 -18.52 -24.10
C ALA A 118 -22.18 -17.49 -23.84
N LEU A 119 -20.93 -17.95 -23.66
CA LEU A 119 -19.77 -17.08 -23.55
C LEU A 119 -19.55 -16.28 -24.84
N ASP A 120 -19.58 -16.94 -26.01
CA ASP A 120 -19.39 -16.29 -27.31
C ASP A 120 -20.42 -15.16 -27.56
N LYS A 121 -21.70 -15.41 -27.23
CA LYS A 121 -22.76 -14.37 -27.29
C LYS A 121 -22.48 -13.18 -26.39
N LEU A 122 -21.87 -13.40 -25.22
CA LEU A 122 -21.47 -12.33 -24.32
C LEU A 122 -20.23 -11.59 -24.86
N LEU A 123 -19.22 -12.30 -25.36
CA LEU A 123 -18.00 -11.73 -25.91
C LEU A 123 -18.24 -10.91 -27.18
N ALA A 124 -19.22 -11.26 -28.02
CA ALA A 124 -19.68 -10.43 -29.13
C ALA A 124 -20.16 -9.02 -28.73
N THR A 125 -20.49 -8.83 -27.44
CA THR A 125 -20.88 -7.54 -26.85
C THR A 125 -19.89 -7.06 -25.77
N THR A 126 -18.65 -7.54 -25.80
CA THR A 126 -17.62 -7.20 -24.80
C THR A 126 -16.56 -6.28 -25.41
N ASP A 127 -16.07 -5.32 -24.61
CA ASP A 127 -15.00 -4.41 -25.03
C ASP A 127 -13.63 -4.93 -24.56
N VAL A 128 -13.56 -5.52 -23.35
CA VAL A 128 -12.35 -6.17 -22.82
C VAL A 128 -12.67 -7.50 -22.11
N LEU A 129 -11.98 -8.56 -22.51
CA LEU A 129 -11.96 -9.87 -21.82
C LEU A 129 -10.81 -9.91 -20.81
N LEU A 130 -11.11 -10.10 -19.52
CA LEU A 130 -10.13 -10.30 -18.45
C LEU A 130 -10.06 -11.79 -18.07
N THR A 131 -8.87 -12.36 -17.93
CA THR A 131 -8.70 -13.79 -17.56
C THR A 131 -7.54 -13.99 -16.58
N SER A 132 -7.58 -15.08 -15.80
CA SER A 132 -6.43 -15.59 -15.03
C SER A 132 -6.02 -17.00 -15.47
N PHE A 133 -6.32 -17.36 -16.72
CA PHE A 133 -6.07 -18.69 -17.27
C PHE A 133 -4.70 -18.77 -17.96
N ARG A 134 -4.05 -19.92 -17.83
CA ARG A 134 -2.80 -20.23 -18.53
C ARG A 134 -2.97 -20.21 -20.07
N PRO A 135 -1.91 -19.88 -20.84
CA PRO A 135 -1.94 -19.89 -22.30
C PRO A 135 -2.57 -21.15 -22.92
N SER A 136 -2.18 -22.34 -22.45
CA SER A 136 -2.67 -23.66 -22.88
C SER A 136 -4.17 -23.84 -22.65
N ALA A 137 -4.70 -23.34 -21.52
CA ALA A 137 -6.12 -23.38 -21.22
C ALA A 137 -6.93 -22.46 -22.15
N LEU A 138 -6.39 -21.27 -22.46
CA LEU A 138 -7.03 -20.32 -23.38
C LEU A 138 -7.02 -20.80 -24.83
N GLN A 139 -5.95 -21.45 -25.29
CA GLN A 139 -5.90 -22.10 -26.62
C GLN A 139 -7.00 -23.16 -26.77
N ARG A 140 -7.18 -24.06 -25.78
CA ARG A 140 -8.25 -25.08 -25.81
C ARG A 140 -9.67 -24.50 -25.81
N LEU A 141 -9.85 -23.28 -25.29
CA LEU A 141 -11.12 -22.56 -25.30
C LEU A 141 -11.30 -21.66 -26.55
N GLY A 142 -10.31 -21.57 -27.43
CA GLY A 142 -10.33 -20.64 -28.57
C GLY A 142 -10.30 -19.16 -28.16
N LEU A 143 -9.67 -18.87 -27.01
CA LEU A 143 -9.57 -17.55 -26.37
C LEU A 143 -8.11 -17.03 -26.32
N ASP A 144 -7.20 -17.62 -27.09
CA ASP A 144 -5.89 -17.01 -27.37
C ASP A 144 -6.01 -15.84 -28.35
N ALA A 145 -4.96 -15.02 -28.45
CA ALA A 145 -4.98 -13.80 -29.25
C ALA A 145 -5.25 -14.05 -30.75
N SER A 146 -4.80 -15.17 -31.32
CA SER A 146 -5.03 -15.47 -32.74
C SER A 146 -6.50 -15.83 -32.99
N ALA A 147 -7.05 -16.71 -32.17
CA ALA A 147 -8.46 -17.09 -32.24
C ALA A 147 -9.40 -15.89 -31.98
N LEU A 148 -9.07 -15.02 -31.01
CA LEU A 148 -9.83 -13.80 -30.74
C LEU A 148 -9.75 -12.79 -31.88
N ALA A 149 -8.56 -12.55 -32.45
CA ALA A 149 -8.40 -11.62 -33.57
C ALA A 149 -9.19 -12.06 -34.83
N GLN A 150 -9.32 -13.36 -35.08
CA GLN A 150 -10.11 -13.89 -36.19
C GLN A 150 -11.62 -13.82 -35.94
N ARG A 151 -12.08 -14.17 -34.72
CA ARG A 151 -13.51 -14.32 -34.40
C ARG A 151 -14.16 -13.01 -33.95
N LEU A 152 -13.40 -12.18 -33.24
CA LEU A 152 -13.85 -10.96 -32.55
C LEU A 152 -12.78 -9.85 -32.68
N PRO A 153 -12.46 -9.38 -33.90
CA PRO A 153 -11.30 -8.52 -34.17
C PRO A 153 -11.24 -7.21 -33.37
N ALA A 154 -12.37 -6.71 -32.86
CA ALA A 154 -12.44 -5.52 -32.00
C ALA A 154 -12.18 -5.79 -30.50
N LEU A 155 -12.30 -7.04 -30.05
CA LEU A 155 -12.23 -7.41 -28.64
C LEU A 155 -10.80 -7.31 -28.13
N CYS A 156 -10.57 -6.49 -27.10
CA CYS A 156 -9.31 -6.51 -26.38
C CYS A 156 -9.30 -7.63 -25.33
N SER A 157 -8.15 -8.15 -24.97
CA SER A 157 -8.00 -9.13 -23.88
C SER A 157 -6.83 -8.80 -22.97
N VAL A 158 -7.04 -8.89 -21.66
CA VAL A 158 -6.00 -8.84 -20.63
C VAL A 158 -5.93 -10.21 -19.96
N ARG A 159 -4.77 -10.86 -20.02
CA ARG A 159 -4.54 -12.15 -19.35
C ARG A 159 -3.56 -11.98 -18.20
N ILE A 160 -3.97 -12.39 -17.01
CA ILE A 160 -3.14 -12.45 -15.82
C ILE A 160 -2.57 -13.87 -15.73
N VAL A 161 -1.26 -13.98 -15.58
CA VAL A 161 -0.53 -15.25 -15.55
C VAL A 161 0.54 -15.19 -14.46
N GLY A 162 1.09 -16.34 -14.06
CA GLY A 162 2.14 -16.36 -13.03
C GLY A 162 3.37 -15.56 -13.44
N ASP A 163 3.82 -15.73 -14.69
CA ASP A 163 4.82 -14.89 -15.33
C ASP A 163 4.56 -14.80 -16.84
N ALA A 164 5.22 -13.87 -17.53
CA ALA A 164 5.12 -13.76 -18.99
C ALA A 164 6.05 -14.75 -19.73
N GLY A 165 5.86 -14.84 -21.05
CA GLY A 165 6.68 -15.68 -21.93
C GLY A 165 6.58 -17.16 -21.60
N GLU A 166 7.70 -17.88 -21.69
CA GLU A 166 7.80 -19.33 -21.49
C GLU A 166 7.38 -19.78 -20.07
N ARG A 167 7.52 -18.91 -19.08
CA ARG A 167 7.17 -19.20 -17.67
C ARG A 167 5.67 -19.09 -17.37
N ALA A 168 4.83 -18.71 -18.33
CA ALA A 168 3.39 -18.52 -18.15
C ALA A 168 2.58 -19.80 -17.83
N GLU A 169 3.15 -20.98 -18.08
CA GLU A 169 2.54 -22.27 -17.69
C GLU A 169 2.97 -22.75 -16.29
N LEU A 170 3.94 -22.11 -15.64
CA LEU A 170 4.44 -22.53 -14.34
C LEU A 170 3.42 -22.24 -13.22
N PRO A 171 3.26 -23.15 -12.24
CA PRO A 171 2.47 -22.87 -11.05
C PRO A 171 3.21 -21.90 -10.12
N GLY A 172 2.47 -20.97 -9.54
CA GLY A 172 2.96 -20.06 -8.50
C GLY A 172 1.81 -19.28 -7.87
N HIS A 173 2.09 -18.70 -6.72
CA HIS A 173 1.17 -17.84 -5.96
C HIS A 173 1.92 -16.61 -5.45
N ASP A 174 1.19 -15.61 -4.95
CA ASP A 174 1.74 -14.37 -4.37
C ASP A 174 3.07 -14.56 -3.62
N LEU A 175 3.08 -15.45 -2.62
CA LEU A 175 4.24 -15.75 -1.78
C LEU A 175 5.47 -16.22 -2.57
N THR A 176 5.30 -17.04 -3.62
CA THR A 176 6.42 -17.53 -4.43
C THR A 176 6.98 -16.44 -5.32
N TYR A 177 6.13 -15.58 -5.89
CA TYR A 177 6.58 -14.42 -6.68
C TYR A 177 7.33 -13.40 -5.82
N LEU A 178 6.91 -13.18 -4.58
CA LEU A 178 7.64 -12.35 -3.62
C LEU A 178 8.99 -12.99 -3.20
N ALA A 179 9.02 -14.31 -3.02
CA ALA A 179 10.23 -15.04 -2.67
C ALA A 179 11.29 -14.98 -3.79
N GLU A 180 10.89 -15.15 -5.06
CA GLU A 180 11.77 -15.01 -6.23
C GLU A 180 12.46 -13.63 -6.29
N GLN A 181 11.82 -12.58 -5.78
CA GLN A 181 12.35 -11.22 -5.77
C GLN A 181 13.08 -10.85 -4.47
N GLY A 182 13.29 -11.80 -3.55
CA GLY A 182 13.97 -11.58 -2.28
C GLY A 182 13.20 -10.64 -1.32
N LEU A 183 11.87 -10.55 -1.47
CA LEU A 183 10.99 -9.76 -0.60
C LEU A 183 10.53 -10.54 0.65
N ILE A 184 10.73 -11.85 0.68
CA ILE A 184 10.52 -12.69 1.86
C ILE A 184 11.84 -12.76 2.65
N THR A 185 11.91 -12.07 3.78
CA THR A 185 13.15 -11.90 4.57
C THR A 185 13.21 -12.76 5.84
N GLY A 186 12.21 -13.61 6.08
CA GLY A 186 12.08 -14.47 7.26
C GLY A 186 10.97 -15.49 7.07
N THR A 187 10.56 -16.16 8.15
CA THR A 187 9.47 -17.14 8.15
C THR A 187 8.07 -16.52 8.35
N ASP A 188 8.01 -15.26 8.79
CA ASP A 188 6.75 -14.54 8.94
C ASP A 188 6.14 -14.23 7.57
N LEU A 189 4.83 -14.44 7.44
CA LEU A 189 4.12 -14.18 6.20
C LEU A 189 3.95 -12.66 5.96
N PRO A 190 3.98 -12.20 4.70
CA PRO A 190 3.64 -10.83 4.37
C PRO A 190 2.23 -10.46 4.85
N ALA A 191 2.07 -9.23 5.36
CA ALA A 191 0.79 -8.74 5.90
C ALA A 191 -0.33 -8.57 4.85
N THR A 192 -0.02 -8.74 3.56
CA THR A 192 -0.98 -8.75 2.46
C THR A 192 -0.38 -9.45 1.23
N LEU A 193 -1.22 -9.73 0.23
CA LEU A 193 -0.83 -10.38 -1.02
C LEU A 193 -0.28 -9.33 -2.00
N TYR A 194 0.99 -8.96 -1.81
CA TYR A 194 1.61 -7.82 -2.51
C TYR A 194 1.73 -8.02 -4.04
N ALA A 195 2.12 -9.20 -4.50
CA ALA A 195 2.26 -9.50 -5.92
C ALA A 195 0.89 -9.60 -6.61
N ASP A 196 -0.10 -10.21 -5.96
CA ASP A 196 -1.49 -10.24 -6.46
C ASP A 196 -2.06 -8.81 -6.52
N MET A 197 -1.93 -8.03 -5.45
CA MET A 197 -2.49 -6.67 -5.44
C MET A 197 -1.77 -5.73 -6.43
N ALA A 198 -0.47 -5.86 -6.64
CA ALA A 198 0.24 -5.15 -7.71
C ALA A 198 -0.18 -5.63 -9.11
N GLY A 199 -0.33 -6.95 -9.31
CA GLY A 199 -0.86 -7.53 -10.53
C GLY A 199 -2.28 -7.04 -10.85
N SER A 200 -3.11 -6.83 -9.82
CA SER A 200 -4.43 -6.21 -9.99
C SER A 200 -4.33 -4.77 -10.51
N GLN A 201 -3.35 -3.97 -10.07
CA GLN A 201 -3.14 -2.62 -10.59
C GLN A 201 -2.66 -2.64 -12.04
N GLN A 202 -1.71 -3.52 -12.38
CA GLN A 202 -1.22 -3.67 -13.75
C GLN A 202 -2.31 -4.22 -14.69
N ALA A 203 -3.23 -5.05 -14.19
CA ALA A 203 -4.40 -5.47 -14.95
C ALA A 203 -5.41 -4.34 -15.17
N VAL A 204 -5.65 -3.47 -14.17
CA VAL A 204 -6.42 -2.23 -14.36
C VAL A 204 -5.75 -1.34 -15.41
N GLU A 205 -4.44 -1.13 -15.32
CA GLU A 205 -3.66 -0.34 -16.28
C GLU A 205 -3.77 -0.91 -17.70
N ALA A 206 -3.60 -2.22 -17.88
CA ALA A 206 -3.75 -2.88 -19.17
C ALA A 206 -5.18 -2.72 -19.74
N VAL A 207 -6.22 -2.78 -18.90
CA VAL A 207 -7.60 -2.48 -19.33
C VAL A 207 -7.76 -1.01 -19.74
N LEU A 208 -7.11 -0.07 -19.05
CA LEU A 208 -7.09 1.35 -19.44
C LEU A 208 -6.33 1.57 -20.76
N GLN A 209 -5.23 0.86 -21.00
CA GLN A 209 -4.53 0.88 -22.30
C GLN A 209 -5.44 0.37 -23.42
N CYS A 210 -6.17 -0.74 -23.20
CA CYS A 210 -7.20 -1.23 -24.13
C CYS A 210 -8.31 -0.20 -24.38
N ALA A 211 -8.76 0.52 -23.35
CA ALA A 211 -9.77 1.57 -23.47
C ALA A 211 -9.28 2.77 -24.30
N LEU A 212 -8.06 3.24 -24.02
CA LEU A 212 -7.42 4.33 -24.74
C LEU A 212 -7.16 3.96 -26.20
N HIS A 213 -6.69 2.74 -26.47
CA HIS A 213 -6.51 2.22 -27.83
C HIS A 213 -7.84 2.20 -28.61
N ARG A 214 -8.92 1.69 -28.00
CA ARG A 214 -10.26 1.69 -28.61
C ARG A 214 -10.79 3.11 -28.85
N ALA A 215 -10.49 4.07 -27.98
CA ALA A 215 -10.89 5.47 -28.15
C ALA A 215 -10.04 6.23 -29.19
N ALA A 216 -8.76 5.86 -29.35
CA ALA A 216 -7.85 6.46 -30.33
C ALA A 216 -7.97 5.84 -31.73
N THR A 217 -8.50 4.62 -31.85
CA THR A 217 -8.74 3.93 -33.13
C THR A 217 -9.84 4.66 -33.92
N PRO A 218 -9.55 5.19 -35.13
CA PRO A 218 -10.56 5.85 -35.96
C PRO A 218 -11.68 4.88 -36.38
N ALA A 219 -12.92 5.36 -36.48
CA ALA A 219 -14.08 4.52 -36.82
C ALA A 219 -14.02 3.82 -38.20
N GLN A 220 -13.13 4.28 -39.08
CA GLN A 220 -12.89 3.70 -40.41
C GLN A 220 -11.66 2.77 -40.46
N ALA A 221 -10.87 2.69 -39.39
CA ALA A 221 -9.72 1.80 -39.33
C ALA A 221 -10.17 0.34 -39.17
N PRO A 222 -9.39 -0.64 -39.67
CA PRO A 222 -9.64 -2.05 -39.38
C PRO A 222 -9.72 -2.30 -37.88
N ALA A 223 -10.73 -3.05 -37.44
CA ALA A 223 -10.88 -3.42 -36.04
C ALA A 223 -9.69 -4.29 -35.59
N HIS A 224 -8.98 -3.84 -34.56
CA HIS A 224 -7.83 -4.55 -34.01
C HIS A 224 -7.77 -4.34 -32.49
N GLY A 225 -8.12 -5.37 -31.71
CA GLY A 225 -8.00 -5.38 -30.26
C GLY A 225 -6.55 -5.41 -29.77
N LEU A 226 -6.32 -4.99 -28.52
CA LEU A 226 -5.05 -5.24 -27.83
C LEU A 226 -5.14 -6.52 -27.02
N HIS A 227 -4.10 -7.35 -27.10
CA HIS A 227 -3.97 -8.59 -26.36
C HIS A 227 -2.77 -8.49 -25.41
N LEU A 228 -3.02 -8.08 -24.18
CA LEU A 228 -2.00 -7.75 -23.17
C LEU A 228 -1.85 -8.87 -22.14
N THR A 229 -0.63 -9.02 -21.61
CA THR A 229 -0.28 -10.02 -20.58
C THR A 229 0.29 -9.33 -19.35
N VAL A 230 -0.18 -9.73 -18.16
CA VAL A 230 0.30 -9.27 -16.86
C VAL A 230 0.87 -10.47 -16.12
N GLY A 231 2.19 -10.52 -15.94
CA GLY A 231 2.87 -11.53 -15.14
C GLY A 231 2.98 -11.13 -13.66
N LEU A 232 2.53 -11.99 -12.74
CA LEU A 232 2.60 -11.70 -11.30
C LEU A 232 4.03 -11.64 -10.77
N ALA A 233 4.94 -12.46 -11.31
CA ALA A 233 6.38 -12.34 -11.07
C ALA A 233 6.94 -10.98 -11.52
N GLN A 234 6.41 -10.40 -12.60
CA GLN A 234 6.82 -9.07 -13.10
C GLN A 234 6.24 -7.96 -12.22
N ALA A 235 5.02 -8.11 -11.73
CA ALA A 235 4.43 -7.20 -10.74
C ALA A 235 5.23 -7.21 -9.41
N ALA A 236 5.63 -8.40 -8.94
CA ALA A 236 6.53 -8.54 -7.81
C ALA A 236 7.91 -7.91 -8.08
N ALA A 237 8.48 -8.11 -9.28
CA ALA A 237 9.77 -7.52 -9.67
C ALA A 237 9.75 -5.99 -9.73
N TYR A 238 8.60 -5.41 -10.11
CA TYR A 238 8.37 -3.96 -10.05
C TYR A 238 8.32 -3.47 -8.59
N LEU A 239 7.57 -4.15 -7.70
CA LEU A 239 7.59 -3.85 -6.26
C LEU A 239 8.98 -4.00 -5.63
N ALA A 240 9.81 -4.90 -6.15
CA ALA A 240 11.17 -5.13 -5.68
C ALA A 240 12.20 -4.10 -6.16
N LEU A 241 11.82 -3.11 -6.99
CA LEU A 241 12.76 -2.09 -7.48
C LEU A 241 13.53 -1.36 -6.35
N PRO A 242 12.92 -0.88 -5.24
CA PRO A 242 13.67 -0.28 -4.13
C PRO A 242 14.69 -1.22 -3.47
N ARG A 243 14.42 -2.53 -3.49
CA ARG A 243 15.34 -3.56 -2.99
C ARG A 243 16.49 -3.80 -3.96
N ARG A 244 16.21 -3.86 -5.27
CA ARG A 244 17.20 -3.99 -6.35
C ARG A 244 18.10 -2.76 -6.51
N TRP A 245 17.57 -1.57 -6.25
CA TRP A 245 18.33 -0.31 -6.15
C TRP A 245 19.07 -0.15 -4.81
N ALA A 246 19.08 -1.19 -3.97
CA ALA A 246 19.66 -1.23 -2.64
C ALA A 246 19.13 -0.20 -1.62
N LEU A 247 18.10 0.59 -1.94
CA LEU A 247 17.49 1.56 -1.02
C LEU A 247 16.97 0.90 0.26
N THR A 248 16.40 -0.30 0.12
CA THR A 248 15.89 -1.14 1.23
C THR A 248 16.74 -2.38 1.47
N ALA A 249 18.00 -2.41 1.00
CA ALA A 249 18.95 -3.48 1.35
C ALA A 249 19.26 -3.45 2.86
N PRO A 250 19.63 -4.58 3.50
CA PRO A 250 19.98 -4.56 4.92
C PRO A 250 21.17 -3.62 5.13
N ARG A 251 21.08 -2.73 6.12
CA ARG A 251 22.06 -1.64 6.38
C ARG A 251 22.06 -0.49 5.35
N ALA A 252 21.09 -0.41 4.45
CA ALA A 252 20.80 0.84 3.75
C ALA A 252 20.04 1.82 4.67
N VAL A 253 20.06 3.12 4.36
CA VAL A 253 19.39 4.18 5.14
C VAL A 253 17.92 3.83 5.43
N ILE A 254 17.15 3.53 4.39
CA ILE A 254 15.73 3.16 4.44
C ILE A 254 15.56 1.65 4.76
N GLY A 255 16.59 0.84 4.49
CA GLY A 255 16.70 -0.56 4.94
C GLY A 255 17.13 -0.76 6.39
N GLY A 256 16.86 0.23 7.27
CA GLY A 256 17.07 0.12 8.72
C GLY A 256 18.50 0.38 9.20
N ALA A 257 19.32 1.14 8.49
CA ALA A 257 20.56 1.72 9.04
C ALA A 257 20.31 3.02 9.83
N HIS A 258 19.39 3.87 9.36
CA HIS A 258 19.15 5.17 9.94
C HIS A 258 18.28 5.07 11.20
N ALA A 259 18.74 5.59 12.32
CA ALA A 259 18.01 5.61 13.59
C ALA A 259 16.75 6.49 13.54
N GLY A 260 16.69 7.46 12.62
CA GLY A 260 15.46 8.19 12.33
C GLY A 260 14.45 7.42 11.46
N TYR A 261 14.78 6.25 10.91
CA TYR A 261 13.90 5.46 10.04
C TYR A 261 13.79 4.01 10.52
N GLN A 262 12.95 3.76 11.52
CA GLN A 262 12.88 2.47 12.23
C GLN A 262 11.56 2.31 13.02
N VAL A 263 11.20 1.07 13.37
CA VAL A 263 10.08 0.73 14.26
C VAL A 263 10.59 0.34 15.66
N TYR A 264 10.45 1.24 16.62
CA TYR A 264 10.88 1.06 18.00
C TYR A 264 9.76 0.50 18.89
N ALA A 265 10.14 -0.14 19.99
CA ALA A 265 9.22 -0.51 21.06
C ALA A 265 8.88 0.70 21.95
N CYS A 266 7.66 0.69 22.49
CA CYS A 266 7.15 1.61 23.51
C CYS A 266 6.68 0.78 24.73
N ARG A 267 6.33 1.44 25.84
CA ARG A 267 5.80 0.75 27.04
C ARG A 267 4.52 -0.07 26.80
N ASP A 268 3.69 0.36 25.86
CA ASP A 268 2.38 -0.21 25.55
C ASP A 268 2.18 -0.41 24.03
N GLY A 269 3.23 -0.77 23.29
CA GLY A 269 3.14 -1.07 21.86
C GLY A 269 4.42 -0.69 21.10
N ARG A 270 4.27 -0.10 19.91
CA ARG A 270 5.39 0.29 19.04
C ARG A 270 5.21 1.67 18.40
N VAL A 271 6.28 2.24 17.88
CA VAL A 271 6.27 3.46 17.05
C VAL A 271 7.13 3.28 15.79
N ALA A 272 6.56 3.57 14.62
CA ALA A 272 7.29 3.76 13.38
C ALA A 272 7.72 5.23 13.26
N ILE A 273 9.02 5.49 13.11
CA ILE A 273 9.60 6.83 12.92
C ILE A 273 10.21 6.90 11.52
N ALA A 274 10.02 8.03 10.83
CA ALA A 274 10.49 8.28 9.47
C ALA A 274 11.17 9.66 9.29
N ALA A 275 11.93 10.10 10.29
CA ALA A 275 12.71 11.33 10.27
C ALA A 275 14.02 11.14 9.48
N LEU A 276 13.95 11.19 8.15
CA LEU A 276 15.11 11.05 7.24
C LEU A 276 15.77 12.38 6.92
N GLU A 277 14.98 13.43 6.76
CA GLU A 277 15.42 14.76 6.36
C GLU A 277 16.19 15.45 7.51
N PRO A 278 17.25 16.23 7.22
CA PRO A 278 18.10 16.81 8.27
C PRO A 278 17.36 17.62 9.34
N HIS A 279 16.27 18.33 8.96
CA HIS A 279 15.47 19.10 9.90
C HIS A 279 14.63 18.21 10.84
N PHE A 280 14.00 17.15 10.34
CA PHE A 280 13.33 16.16 11.19
C PHE A 280 14.34 15.38 12.05
N GLY A 281 15.53 15.09 11.52
CA GLY A 281 16.65 14.55 12.29
C GLY A 281 17.04 15.45 13.46
N ALA A 282 17.13 16.77 13.25
CA ALA A 282 17.39 17.76 14.30
C ALA A 282 16.26 17.80 15.34
N CYS A 283 15.00 17.82 14.90
CA CYS A 283 13.85 17.73 15.79
C CYS A 283 13.87 16.44 16.62
N LEU A 284 14.21 15.29 16.02
CA LEU A 284 14.29 14.01 16.71
C LEU A 284 15.42 14.00 17.75
N CYS A 285 16.64 14.42 17.38
CA CYS A 285 17.76 14.54 18.32
C CYS A 285 17.40 15.43 19.51
N LYS A 286 16.76 16.59 19.27
CA LYS A 286 16.27 17.49 20.31
C LYS A 286 15.20 16.84 21.18
N ALA A 287 14.23 16.14 20.58
CA ALA A 287 13.12 15.50 21.27
C ALA A 287 13.55 14.37 22.21
N VAL A 288 14.55 13.58 21.82
CA VAL A 288 15.09 12.47 22.64
C VAL A 288 16.29 12.87 23.51
N GLY A 289 16.74 14.13 23.44
CA GLY A 289 17.92 14.62 24.15
C GLY A 289 19.23 13.97 23.70
N LEU A 290 19.38 13.62 22.41
CA LEU A 290 20.62 13.10 21.86
C LEU A 290 21.62 14.26 21.64
N PRO A 291 22.79 14.29 22.32
CA PRO A 291 23.74 15.38 22.18
C PRO A 291 24.53 15.27 20.87
N VAL A 292 24.10 16.04 19.85
CA VAL A 292 24.75 16.10 18.53
C VAL A 292 24.78 17.54 18.03
N GLU A 293 25.92 17.95 17.46
CA GLU A 293 26.06 19.24 16.79
C GLU A 293 25.29 19.27 15.47
N ALA A 294 24.78 20.44 15.07
CA ALA A 294 23.85 20.56 13.93
C ALA A 294 24.39 20.02 12.60
N GLY A 295 25.71 20.16 12.34
CA GLY A 295 26.34 19.62 11.13
C GLY A 295 26.51 18.09 11.12
N GLU A 296 26.46 17.46 12.29
CA GLU A 296 26.81 16.04 12.47
C GLU A 296 25.58 15.11 12.54
N ILE A 297 24.37 15.66 12.59
CA ILE A 297 23.10 14.93 12.79
C ILE A 297 22.94 13.75 11.83
N THR A 298 23.15 13.95 10.52
CA THR A 298 23.01 12.88 9.52
C THR A 298 24.02 11.74 9.74
N ARG A 299 25.26 12.06 10.14
CA ARG A 299 26.27 11.04 10.45
C ARG A 299 25.98 10.35 11.79
N ALA A 300 25.51 11.08 12.79
CA ALA A 300 25.17 10.54 14.10
C ALA A 300 23.99 9.56 14.01
N LEU A 301 22.94 9.89 13.25
CA LEU A 301 21.76 9.03 13.07
C LEU A 301 22.05 7.75 12.27
N THR A 302 23.20 7.60 11.60
CA THR A 302 23.63 6.30 11.05
C THR A 302 24.43 5.44 12.04
N GLN A 303 24.76 5.95 13.24
CA GLN A 303 25.51 5.20 14.24
C GLN A 303 24.62 4.28 15.09
N PRO A 304 25.11 3.08 15.47
CA PRO A 304 24.40 2.19 16.41
C PRO A 304 24.08 2.85 17.76
N ALA A 305 24.93 3.75 18.25
CA ALA A 305 24.73 4.45 19.52
C ALA A 305 23.47 5.33 19.50
N ALA A 306 23.24 6.09 18.42
CA ALA A 306 22.03 6.91 18.27
C ALA A 306 20.75 6.04 18.24
N ARG A 307 20.82 4.87 17.58
CA ARG A 307 19.73 3.90 17.57
C ARG A 307 19.42 3.36 18.96
N GLN A 308 20.45 3.00 19.74
CA GLN A 308 20.25 2.50 21.10
C GLN A 308 19.67 3.58 22.02
N HIS A 309 20.14 4.83 21.90
CA HIS A 309 19.60 5.97 22.64
C HIS A 309 18.11 6.20 22.32
N ILE A 310 17.74 6.25 21.03
CA ILE A 310 16.35 6.41 20.60
C ILE A 310 15.49 5.21 21.06
N ALA A 311 15.99 3.98 20.94
CA ALA A 311 15.29 2.79 21.42
C ALA A 311 15.00 2.84 22.92
N ASN A 312 16.00 3.18 23.74
CA ASN A 312 15.85 3.31 25.19
C ASN A 312 14.86 4.43 25.55
N PHE A 313 14.91 5.56 24.85
CA PHE A 313 14.00 6.68 25.07
C PHE A 313 12.55 6.32 24.73
N MET A 314 12.31 5.71 23.55
CA MET A 314 10.96 5.29 23.13
C MET A 314 10.40 4.18 24.04
N ALA A 315 11.22 3.22 24.47
CA ALA A 315 10.82 2.17 25.41
C ALA A 315 10.42 2.70 26.79
N GLY A 316 10.84 3.92 27.16
CA GLY A 316 10.42 4.62 28.37
C GLY A 316 9.06 5.33 28.27
N LEU A 317 8.52 5.51 27.06
CA LEU A 317 7.29 6.25 26.80
C LEU A 317 6.10 5.33 26.48
N SER A 318 4.90 5.75 26.87
CA SER A 318 3.66 5.22 26.30
C SER A 318 3.38 5.80 24.91
N ARG A 319 2.56 5.13 24.09
CA ARG A 319 2.11 5.63 22.78
C ARG A 319 1.47 7.02 22.88
N THR A 320 0.69 7.27 23.93
CA THR A 320 0.08 8.59 24.19
C THR A 320 1.12 9.68 24.44
N GLU A 321 2.26 9.35 25.03
CA GLU A 321 3.38 10.28 25.24
C GLU A 321 4.19 10.49 23.95
N VAL A 322 4.42 9.42 23.19
CA VAL A 322 5.07 9.47 21.86
C VAL A 322 4.28 10.34 20.87
N GLU A 323 2.95 10.24 20.85
CA GLU A 323 2.13 11.15 20.01
C GLU A 323 2.22 12.62 20.45
N LYS A 324 2.31 12.89 21.77
CA LYS A 324 2.49 14.26 22.27
C LYS A 324 3.85 14.80 21.85
N LEU A 325 4.89 13.96 21.91
CA LEU A 325 6.23 14.28 21.42
C LEU A 325 6.20 14.63 19.92
N ALA A 326 5.51 13.80 19.11
CA ALA A 326 5.37 14.02 17.68
C ALA A 326 4.74 15.38 17.34
N ARG A 327 3.64 15.74 18.02
CA ARG A 327 2.97 17.04 17.85
C ARG A 327 3.77 18.23 18.37
N LEU A 328 4.62 18.02 19.39
CA LEU A 328 5.45 19.08 19.98
C LEU A 328 6.70 19.40 19.14
N TYR A 329 7.25 18.40 18.46
CA TYR A 329 8.51 18.50 17.69
C TYR A 329 8.33 18.36 16.17
N ASP A 330 7.09 18.27 15.69
CA ASP A 330 6.71 18.06 14.29
C ASP A 330 7.43 16.85 13.66
N LEU A 331 7.31 15.68 14.33
CA LEU A 331 8.01 14.46 13.92
C LEU A 331 7.15 13.58 13.01
N PRO A 332 7.67 13.11 11.86
CA PRO A 332 7.01 12.11 11.03
C PRO A 332 7.09 10.74 11.71
N LEU A 333 6.09 10.42 12.54
CA LEU A 333 5.96 9.12 13.20
C LEU A 333 4.50 8.66 13.32
N HIS A 334 4.31 7.36 13.53
CA HIS A 334 3.01 6.73 13.77
C HIS A 334 3.12 5.70 14.89
N VAL A 335 2.26 5.78 15.89
CA VAL A 335 2.15 4.76 16.95
C VAL A 335 1.29 3.60 16.47
N LEU A 336 1.75 2.37 16.71
CA LEU A 336 1.05 1.17 16.25
C LEU A 336 0.16 0.59 17.35
N GLY A 337 -0.95 -0.01 16.92
CA GLY A 337 -1.70 -0.96 17.73
C GLY A 337 -0.88 -2.22 18.03
N ASP A 338 -1.34 -2.94 19.05
CA ASP A 338 -1.06 -4.37 19.20
C ASP A 338 -2.08 -5.14 18.34
#